data_AF-A0A2J9DX95-F1
#
_entry.id   AF-A0A2J9DX95-F1
#
_cell.length_a   1.000
_cell.length_b   1.000
_cell.length_c   1.000
_cell.angle_alpha   90.00
_cell.angle_beta   90.00
_cell.angle_gamma   90.00
#
_symmetry.space_group_name_H-M   'P 1'
#
loop_
_entity.id
_entity.type
_entity.pdbx_description
1 polymer ?
#
loop_
_entity_poly.entity_id
_entity_poly.type
_entity_poly.pdbx_seq_one_letter_code
_entity_poly.pdbx_strand_id
1 'polypeptide(L)'
;MNQMISGSVWLAIIGLAMLLLLAIGFVKKPNITGKSNQRKGKGKAKIKTTKADKPKFQSKAGSFSGKPSQDMLSLQKRITKHFPDFSATARESHLILERNAKKVAMLTIDTNADLGRRRLGEVAVINFHSMPSVEELRVELSGV
;
A
#
# COMPACT_ATOMS: atom_id res chain seq x y z
N MET A 1 -28.14 -44.02 -10.63
CA MET A 1 -27.89 -43.96 -12.08
C MET A 1 -26.92 -42.81 -12.33
N ASN A 2 -25.62 -43.09 -12.40
CA ASN A 2 -24.61 -42.05 -12.67
C ASN A 2 -24.33 -42.08 -14.16
N GLN A 3 -24.79 -41.06 -14.89
CA GLN A 3 -24.48 -40.94 -16.31
C GLN A 3 -22.99 -40.57 -16.45
N MET A 4 -22.21 -41.51 -17.00
CA MET A 4 -20.83 -41.29 -17.38
C MET A 4 -20.81 -40.31 -18.54
N ILE A 5 -20.56 -39.04 -18.25
CA ILE A 5 -20.34 -38.00 -19.25
C ILE A 5 -19.08 -38.38 -20.02
N SER A 6 -19.26 -38.77 -21.28
CA SER A 6 -18.18 -39.16 -22.20
C SER A 6 -17.08 -38.10 -22.24
N GLY A 7 -15.81 -38.52 -22.30
CA GLY A 7 -14.63 -37.64 -22.30
C GLY A 7 -14.62 -36.60 -23.42
N SER A 8 -15.36 -36.84 -24.51
CA SER A 8 -15.57 -35.88 -25.59
C SER A 8 -16.31 -34.61 -25.13
N VAL A 9 -17.25 -34.75 -24.20
CA VAL A 9 -18.04 -33.64 -23.65
C VAL A 9 -17.18 -32.78 -22.72
N TRP A 10 -16.27 -33.40 -21.96
CA TRP A 10 -15.29 -32.68 -21.15
C TRP A 10 -14.34 -31.82 -21.98
N LEU A 11 -13.85 -32.36 -23.10
CA LEU A 11 -12.97 -31.61 -24.02
C LEU A 11 -13.69 -30.41 -24.65
N ALA A 12 -14.97 -30.57 -25.01
CA ALA A 12 -15.77 -29.47 -25.55
C ALA A 12 -15.99 -28.34 -24.52
N ILE A 13 -16.25 -28.69 -23.25
CA ILE A 13 -16.43 -27.71 -22.16
C ILE A 13 -15.13 -26.94 -21.90
N ILE A 14 -13.99 -27.63 -21.86
CA ILE A 14 -12.67 -26.99 -21.65
C ILE A 14 -12.31 -26.07 -22.82
N GLY A 15 -12.56 -26.51 -24.06
CA GLY A 15 -12.33 -25.69 -25.25
C GLY A 15 -13.16 -24.41 -25.27
N LEU A 16 -14.43 -24.49 -24.88
CA LEU A 16 -15.33 -23.34 -24.82
C LEU A 16 -14.91 -22.35 -23.71
N ALA A 17 -14.45 -22.84 -22.56
CA ALA A 17 -13.94 -22.00 -21.47
C ALA A 17 -12.66 -21.23 -21.86
N MET A 18 -11.73 -21.88 -22.56
CA MET A 18 -10.52 -21.23 -23.09
C MET A 18 -10.84 -20.10 -24.08
N LEU A 19 -11.80 -20.32 -24.98
CA LEU A 19 -12.23 -19.32 -25.96
C LEU A 19 -12.87 -18.08 -25.30
N LEU A 20 -13.63 -18.30 -24.22
CA LEU A 20 -14.27 -17.24 -23.45
C LEU A 20 -13.25 -16.38 -22.69
N LEU A 21 -12.21 -16.98 -22.13
CA LEU A 21 -11.11 -16.24 -21.48
C LEU A 21 -10.30 -15.43 -22.50
N LEU A 22 -10.06 -15.97 -23.69
CA LEU A 22 -9.32 -15.28 -24.75
C LEU A 22 -10.10 -14.10 -25.33
N ALA A 23 -11.43 -14.19 -25.40
CA ALA A 23 -12.31 -13.08 -25.80
C ALA A 23 -12.32 -11.93 -24.77
N ILE A 24 -12.26 -12.22 -23.47
CA ILE A 24 -12.19 -11.19 -22.42
C ILE A 24 -10.86 -10.43 -22.46
N GLY A 25 -9.76 -11.09 -22.84
CA GLY A 25 -8.43 -10.48 -22.94
C GLY A 25 -8.29 -9.40 -24.03
N PHE A 26 -9.11 -9.46 -25.09
CA PHE A 26 -8.98 -8.56 -26.25
C PHE A 26 -9.84 -7.29 -26.19
N VAL A 27 -10.73 -7.14 -25.21
CA VAL A 27 -11.72 -6.03 -25.20
C VAL A 27 -11.30 -4.83 -24.33
N LYS A 28 -10.18 -4.88 -23.60
CA LYS A 28 -9.79 -3.78 -22.69
C LYS A 28 -8.55 -3.02 -23.15
N LYS A 29 -8.74 -2.14 -24.14
CA LYS A 29 -7.82 -1.04 -24.49
C LYS A 29 -7.95 0.06 -23.41
N PRO A 30 -6.88 0.45 -22.70
CA PRO A 30 -6.96 1.57 -21.76
C PRO A 30 -6.91 2.90 -22.51
N ASN A 31 -8.04 3.60 -22.60
CA ASN A 31 -8.09 5.03 -22.92
C ASN A 31 -7.57 5.82 -21.70
N ILE A 32 -6.27 6.06 -21.65
CA ILE A 32 -5.68 7.04 -20.73
C ILE A 32 -5.58 8.37 -21.48
N THR A 33 -6.68 9.12 -21.46
CA THR A 33 -6.74 10.50 -21.96
C THR A 33 -7.04 11.40 -20.76
N GLY A 34 -6.01 12.07 -20.23
CA GLY A 34 -6.14 12.79 -18.96
C GLY A 34 -5.03 13.78 -18.64
N LYS A 35 -4.76 14.72 -19.57
CA LYS A 35 -4.27 16.10 -19.32
C LYS A 35 -3.00 16.29 -18.48
N SER A 36 -1.83 16.19 -19.13
CA SER A 36 -0.64 16.94 -18.68
C SER A 36 -0.81 18.41 -19.05
N ASN A 37 -0.85 19.30 -18.07
CA ASN A 37 -0.95 20.74 -18.22
C ASN A 37 0.39 21.33 -18.71
N GLN A 38 0.67 21.26 -20.01
CA GLN A 38 1.81 21.98 -20.60
C GLN A 38 1.45 23.46 -20.77
N ARG A 39 1.85 24.26 -19.78
CA ARG A 39 1.87 25.71 -19.91
C ARG A 39 2.88 26.11 -20.99
N LYS A 40 2.34 26.71 -22.05
CA LYS A 40 3.06 27.56 -23.00
C LYS A 40 3.86 28.62 -22.24
N GLY A 41 5.16 28.64 -22.46
CA GLY A 41 6.05 29.72 -22.10
C GLY A 41 7.07 29.95 -23.22
N LYS A 42 6.65 30.66 -24.28
CA LYS A 42 7.58 31.26 -25.24
C LYS A 42 8.27 32.41 -24.52
N GLY A 43 9.56 32.27 -24.26
CA GLY A 43 10.43 33.33 -23.79
C GLY A 43 11.88 32.92 -24.01
N LYS A 44 12.43 33.23 -25.18
CA LYS A 44 13.87 33.15 -25.41
C LYS A 44 14.52 34.26 -24.58
N ALA A 45 14.91 33.95 -23.35
CA ALA A 45 15.78 34.79 -22.55
C ALA A 45 17.18 34.16 -22.52
N LYS A 46 18.15 34.90 -23.04
CA LYS A 46 19.59 34.60 -23.00
C LYS A 46 20.00 34.21 -21.58
N ILE A 47 20.46 32.97 -21.39
CA ILE A 47 21.16 32.56 -20.17
C ILE A 47 22.54 33.22 -20.23
N LYS A 48 22.67 34.39 -19.62
CA LYS A 48 23.98 34.90 -19.18
C LYS A 48 24.33 34.13 -17.93
N THR A 49 25.35 33.28 -18.02
CA THR A 49 25.99 32.60 -16.91
C THR A 49 26.63 33.63 -15.99
N THR A 50 25.91 34.01 -14.92
CA THR A 50 26.50 34.66 -13.75
C THR A 50 26.58 33.65 -12.61
N LYS A 51 27.79 33.58 -12.07
CA LYS A 51 28.30 32.72 -11.00
C LYS A 51 27.29 32.34 -9.90
N ALA A 52 27.09 31.02 -9.77
CA ALA A 52 26.98 30.27 -8.52
C ALA A 52 25.95 30.72 -7.45
N ASP A 53 24.66 30.64 -7.77
CA ASP A 53 23.65 30.32 -6.76
C ASP A 53 23.27 28.84 -6.91
N LYS A 54 23.89 27.99 -6.08
CA LYS A 54 23.50 26.57 -5.98
C LYS A 54 22.08 26.55 -5.41
N PRO A 55 21.09 25.90 -6.07
CA PRO A 55 19.79 25.70 -5.44
C PRO A 55 20.01 24.88 -4.17
N LYS A 56 19.85 25.53 -3.01
CA LYS A 56 19.99 24.90 -1.71
C LYS A 56 18.82 23.95 -1.55
N PHE A 57 19.03 22.67 -1.85
CA PHE A 57 18.05 21.61 -1.62
C PHE A 57 17.71 21.59 -0.14
N GLN A 58 16.60 22.22 0.24
CA GLN A 58 16.03 22.13 1.58
C GLN A 58 15.29 20.80 1.69
N SER A 59 16.02 19.69 1.68
CA SER A 59 15.47 18.46 2.26
C SER A 59 15.32 18.74 3.75
N LYS A 60 14.13 19.17 4.17
CA LYS A 60 13.69 18.87 5.52
C LYS A 60 13.76 17.35 5.63
N ALA A 61 14.78 16.83 6.30
CA ALA A 61 14.79 15.44 6.74
C ALA A 61 13.44 15.22 7.43
N GLY A 62 12.68 14.22 6.97
CA GLY A 62 11.34 13.97 7.48
C GLY A 62 11.34 14.06 9.00
N SER A 63 10.53 14.95 9.56
CA SER A 63 10.47 15.18 11.00
C SER A 63 9.89 13.92 11.66
N PHE A 64 10.76 12.97 12.01
CA PHE A 64 10.39 11.77 12.77
C PHE A 64 10.27 12.05 14.29
N SER A 65 10.32 13.33 14.69
CA SER A 65 10.38 13.78 16.08
C SER A 65 9.04 14.27 16.65
N GLY A 66 7.93 14.13 15.93
CA GLY A 66 6.63 14.51 16.46
C GLY A 66 6.12 13.57 17.54
N LYS A 67 5.25 14.11 18.40
CA LYS A 67 4.56 13.34 19.44
C LYS A 67 3.54 12.39 18.76
N PRO A 68 3.33 11.18 19.30
CA PRO A 68 2.33 10.26 18.76
C PRO A 68 0.92 10.88 18.79
N SER A 69 0.17 10.70 17.71
CA SER A 69 -1.24 11.10 17.66
C SER A 69 -2.08 10.30 18.66
N GLN A 70 -3.25 10.83 19.01
CA GLN A 70 -4.16 10.17 19.96
C GLN A 70 -4.66 8.81 19.44
N ASP A 71 -4.81 8.68 18.12
CA ASP A 71 -5.18 7.42 17.47
C ASP A 71 -4.06 6.39 17.58
N MET A 72 -2.79 6.80 17.40
CA MET A 72 -1.64 5.91 17.59
C MET A 72 -1.51 5.43 19.03
N LEU A 73 -1.80 6.27 20.03
CA LEU A 73 -1.81 5.88 21.43
C LEU A 73 -2.94 4.90 21.74
N SER A 74 -4.12 5.10 21.15
CA SER A 74 -5.26 4.18 21.30
C SER A 74 -4.98 2.83 20.66
N LEU A 75 -4.38 2.83 19.47
CA LEU A 75 -3.93 1.62 18.78
C LEU A 75 -2.84 0.90 19.58
N GLN A 76 -1.85 1.62 20.12
CA GLN A 76 -0.81 1.05 20.97
C GLN A 76 -1.43 0.33 22.18
N LYS A 77 -2.34 0.99 22.92
CA LYS A 77 -3.04 0.38 24.06
C LYS A 77 -3.79 -0.90 23.66
N ARG A 78 -4.45 -0.89 22.50
CA ARG A 78 -5.16 -2.07 21.97
C ARG A 78 -4.20 -3.21 21.66
N ILE A 79 -3.08 -2.91 21.00
CA ILE A 79 -2.05 -3.91 20.68
C ILE A 79 -1.48 -4.52 21.96
N THR A 80 -1.03 -3.69 22.90
CA THR A 80 -0.46 -4.15 24.16
C THR A 80 -1.44 -5.00 24.98
N LYS A 81 -2.75 -4.72 24.91
CA LYS A 81 -3.77 -5.49 25.63
C LYS A 81 -4.10 -6.84 24.99
N HIS A 82 -4.16 -6.92 23.66
CA HIS A 82 -4.69 -8.10 22.96
C HIS A 82 -3.62 -8.95 22.27
N PHE A 83 -2.41 -8.42 22.10
CA PHE A 83 -1.32 -9.06 21.36
C PHE A 83 0.00 -8.94 22.15
N PRO A 84 0.14 -9.67 23.27
CA PRO A 84 1.28 -9.53 24.18
C PRO A 84 2.62 -9.98 23.55
N ASP A 85 2.57 -10.76 22.47
CA ASP A 85 3.75 -11.21 21.72
C ASP A 85 4.45 -10.08 20.96
N PHE A 86 3.81 -8.92 20.84
CA PHE A 86 4.35 -7.76 20.15
C PHE A 86 4.60 -6.60 21.12
N SER A 87 5.79 -6.02 21.01
CA SER A 87 6.09 -4.70 21.56
C SER A 87 5.64 -3.62 20.57
N ALA A 88 4.87 -2.65 21.05
CA ALA A 88 4.29 -1.59 20.22
C ALA A 88 4.87 -0.22 20.60
N THR A 89 5.50 0.45 19.65
CA THR A 89 6.10 1.79 19.83
C THR A 89 5.38 2.81 18.96
N ALA A 90 4.63 3.72 19.59
CA ALA A 90 3.90 4.77 18.90
C ALA A 90 4.84 5.90 18.46
N ARG A 91 4.73 6.29 17.19
CA ARG A 91 5.34 7.48 16.60
C ARG A 91 4.22 8.43 16.16
N GLU A 92 4.59 9.58 15.60
CA GLU A 92 3.65 10.64 15.20
C GLU A 92 2.48 10.11 14.35
N SER A 93 2.78 9.42 13.24
CA SER A 93 1.80 8.96 12.25
C SER A 93 1.71 7.44 12.09
N HIS A 94 2.52 6.69 12.83
CA HIS A 94 2.63 5.24 12.66
C HIS A 94 2.95 4.53 13.97
N LEU A 95 2.58 3.25 14.05
CA LEU A 95 2.90 2.36 15.15
C LEU A 95 3.89 1.30 14.66
N ILE A 96 5.03 1.19 15.32
CA ILE A 96 6.02 0.14 15.01
C ILE A 96 5.74 -1.05 15.91
N LEU A 97 5.65 -2.23 15.31
CA LEU A 97 5.53 -3.50 16.00
C LEU A 97 6.84 -4.28 15.93
N GLU A 98 7.27 -4.75 17.09
CA GLU A 98 8.47 -5.54 17.26
C GLU A 98 8.11 -6.88 17.92
N ARG A 99 8.69 -7.97 17.40
CA ARG A 99 8.61 -9.31 17.99
C ARG A 99 10.03 -9.86 18.08
N ASN A 100 10.42 -10.38 19.25
CA ASN A 100 11.77 -10.91 19.48
C ASN A 100 12.90 -9.92 19.09
N ALA A 101 12.76 -8.64 19.46
CA ALA A 101 13.68 -7.55 19.13
C ALA A 101 13.87 -7.26 17.62
N LYS A 102 12.99 -7.80 16.75
CA LYS A 102 12.96 -7.50 15.32
C LYS A 102 11.69 -6.71 14.97
N LYS A 103 11.84 -5.71 14.12
CA LYS A 103 10.70 -4.97 13.55
C LYS A 103 10.00 -5.87 12.55
N VAL A 104 8.71 -6.11 12.78
CA VAL A 104 7.92 -7.06 11.98
C VAL A 104 6.83 -6.33 11.20
N ALA A 105 6.20 -5.31 11.79
CA ALA A 105 5.20 -4.51 11.11
C ALA A 105 5.26 -3.02 11.47
N MET A 106 4.75 -2.20 10.56
CA MET A 106 4.45 -0.80 10.77
C MET A 106 2.97 -0.58 10.41
N LEU A 107 2.18 -0.10 11.37
CA LEU A 107 0.77 0.20 11.18
C LEU A 107 0.58 1.70 11.00
N THR A 108 -0.24 2.10 10.03
CA THR A 108 -0.63 3.50 9.79
C THR A 108 -2.14 3.62 9.76
N ILE A 109 -2.65 4.79 10.15
CA ILE A 109 -4.06 5.16 9.96
C ILE A 109 -4.08 6.41 9.08
N ASP A 110 -4.35 6.24 7.78
CA ASP A 110 -4.42 7.32 6.80
C ASP A 110 -5.50 7.00 5.76
N THR A 111 -6.49 7.89 5.65
CA THR A 111 -7.61 7.80 4.69
C THR A 111 -7.20 8.05 3.25
N ASN A 112 -6.07 8.73 3.02
CA ASN A 112 -5.61 9.10 1.68
C ASN A 112 -4.64 8.08 1.09
N ALA A 113 -4.05 7.23 1.93
CA ALA A 113 -3.18 6.15 1.48
C ALA A 113 -4.01 4.92 1.08
N ASP A 114 -3.53 4.17 0.09
CA ASP A 114 -4.21 2.92 -0.30
C ASP A 114 -4.35 1.99 0.90
N LEU A 115 -5.52 1.36 1.01
CA LEU A 115 -5.77 0.35 2.03
C LEU A 115 -4.90 -0.89 1.77
N GLY A 116 -4.41 -1.50 2.84
CA GLY A 116 -3.86 -2.85 2.79
C GLY A 116 -2.37 -2.94 3.06
N ARG A 117 -1.79 -4.07 2.65
CA ARG A 117 -0.46 -4.51 3.02
C ARG A 117 0.56 -4.23 1.94
N ARG A 118 1.62 -3.52 2.31
CA ARG A 118 2.85 -3.33 1.54
C ARG A 118 4.01 -3.96 2.32
N ARG A 119 5.17 -4.13 1.68
CA ARG A 119 6.39 -4.58 2.36
C ARG A 119 7.50 -3.56 2.18
N LEU A 120 8.19 -3.24 3.27
CA LEU A 120 9.41 -2.45 3.28
C LEU A 120 10.56 -3.36 3.73
N GLY A 121 11.15 -4.06 2.76
CA GLY A 121 12.08 -5.16 3.04
C GLY A 121 11.37 -6.29 3.79
N GLU A 122 11.85 -6.61 4.99
CA GLU A 122 11.27 -7.65 5.85
C GLU A 122 10.05 -7.16 6.63
N VAL A 123 9.88 -5.85 6.79
CA VAL A 123 8.81 -5.25 7.60
C VAL A 123 7.53 -5.12 6.79
N ALA A 124 6.41 -5.64 7.31
CA ALA A 124 5.09 -5.41 6.73
C ALA A 124 4.61 -4.00 7.04
N VAL A 125 4.09 -3.27 6.05
CA VAL A 125 3.48 -1.95 6.24
C VAL A 125 1.99 -2.09 5.99
N ILE A 126 1.16 -1.84 7.00
CA ILE A 126 -0.27 -2.07 6.94
C ILE A 126 -0.97 -0.73 7.17
N ASN A 127 -1.71 -0.26 6.16
CA ASN A 127 -2.47 0.97 6.27
C ASN A 127 -3.95 0.67 6.50
N PHE A 128 -4.53 1.33 7.50
CA PHE A 128 -5.95 1.34 7.80
C PHE A 128 -6.54 2.72 7.49
N HIS A 129 -7.79 2.75 7.05
CA HIS A 129 -8.52 4.01 6.84
C HIS A 129 -9.17 4.54 8.13
N SER A 130 -9.39 3.66 9.11
CA SER A 130 -9.98 3.96 10.41
C SER A 130 -9.31 3.13 11.51
N MET A 131 -9.62 3.42 12.77
CA MET A 131 -9.17 2.63 13.92
C MET A 131 -9.60 1.16 13.76
N PRO A 132 -8.68 0.20 13.55
CA PRO A 132 -9.05 -1.20 13.33
C PRO A 132 -9.59 -1.88 14.60
N SER A 133 -10.48 -2.83 14.38
CA SER A 133 -10.97 -3.77 15.40
C SER A 133 -9.89 -4.77 15.82
N VAL A 134 -10.13 -5.53 16.90
CA VAL A 134 -9.17 -6.55 17.36
C VAL A 134 -9.10 -7.71 16.38
N GLU A 135 -10.23 -8.04 15.74
CA GLU A 135 -10.39 -9.10 14.77
C GLU A 135 -9.63 -8.79 13.49
N GLU A 136 -9.78 -7.57 12.96
CA GLU A 136 -9.01 -7.12 11.79
C GLU A 136 -7.50 -7.11 12.09
N LEU A 137 -7.10 -6.61 13.26
CA LEU A 137 -5.70 -6.66 13.68
C LEU A 137 -5.19 -8.09 13.77
N ARG A 138 -6.01 -9.05 14.22
CA ARG A 138 -5.61 -10.45 14.29
C ARG A 138 -5.39 -11.06 12.91
N VAL A 139 -6.29 -10.79 11.97
CA VAL A 139 -6.13 -11.24 10.59
C VAL A 139 -4.87 -10.64 9.98
N GLU A 140 -4.68 -9.33 10.13
CA GLU A 140 -3.53 -8.65 9.55
C GLU A 140 -2.20 -9.11 10.17
N LEU A 141 -2.13 -9.19 11.49
CA LEU A 141 -0.90 -9.59 12.21
C LEU A 141 -0.60 -11.08 12.14
N SER A 142 -1.56 -11.94 11.77
CA SER A 142 -1.31 -13.38 11.60
C SER A 142 -0.32 -13.70 10.49
N GLY A 143 -0.20 -12.81 9.49
CA GLY A 143 0.73 -12.97 8.38
C GLY A 143 2.07 -12.25 8.57
N VAL A 144 2.43 -11.92 9.82
CA VAL A 144 3.65 -11.17 10.19
C VAL A 144 4.41 -11.91 11.29
#